data_AF-A6L252-F1
#
_entry.id   AF-A6L252-F1
#
_cell.length_a   1.000
_cell.length_b   1.000
_cell.length_c   1.000
_cell.angle_alpha   90.00
_cell.angle_beta   90.00
_cell.angle_gamma   90.00
#
_symmetry.space_group_name_H-M   'P 1'
#
loop_
_entity.id
_entity.type
_entity.pdbx_description
1 polymer ?
#
loop_
_entity_poly.entity_id
_entity_poly.type
_entity_poly.pdbx_seq_one_letter_code
_entity_poly.pdbx_strand_id
1 'polypeptide(L)'
;MVTLDVLLKGCLIIPYEEEIIAALSEVCKSYSNEHHSDDDVAGLAIAVFSKGPLDDLKNKIEKIYNEKVEKKIKLPKCTMRAIATYIIELMIEEVDDESSAINILALMNCMIILNKHEKEIPYPEVFGSYMSKFDEYYTQKGKLNNNAPEDCMNLVFGCDDNGNFNSVSENELAEHIDSIRHLLRNAWYYDTENYIISARICQIDNLYERVFTALSHIVNSMPWFFINQRFGNILDLLDIDSVEQNQTIETIVQTLKGKVELPEIQCKSSILLLMMQENDTLQKLSFSRTTLTPREFGAYIYYELMSEKYFE
;
A
#
# COMPACT_ATOMS: atom_id res chain seq x y z
N MET A 1 -15.43 -11.12 1.31
CA MET A 1 -14.69 -12.39 1.42
C MET A 1 -15.31 -13.46 0.53
N VAL A 2 -14.54 -13.94 -0.45
CA VAL A 2 -14.90 -15.08 -1.30
C VAL A 2 -14.56 -16.38 -0.56
N THR A 3 -15.29 -17.46 -0.81
CA THR A 3 -15.01 -18.76 -0.17
C THR A 3 -13.90 -19.49 -0.91
N LEU A 4 -13.09 -20.27 -0.17
CA LEU A 4 -12.05 -21.12 -0.76
C LEU A 4 -12.60 -22.08 -1.83
N ASP A 5 -13.82 -22.59 -1.65
CA ASP A 5 -14.52 -23.43 -2.63
C ASP A 5 -14.66 -22.75 -4.00
N VAL A 6 -15.11 -21.48 -4.02
CA VAL A 6 -15.29 -20.71 -5.26
C VAL A 6 -13.96 -20.53 -5.98
N LEU A 7 -12.89 -20.19 -5.25
CA LEU A 7 -11.55 -20.02 -5.81
C LEU A 7 -10.98 -21.34 -6.37
N LEU A 8 -11.17 -22.45 -5.64
CA LEU A 8 -10.66 -23.76 -6.05
C LEU A 8 -11.42 -24.34 -7.25
N LYS A 9 -12.74 -24.12 -7.35
CA LYS A 9 -13.54 -24.53 -8.51
C LYS A 9 -13.06 -23.89 -9.81
N GLY A 10 -12.48 -22.69 -9.76
CA GLY A 10 -11.90 -22.02 -10.93
C GLY A 10 -10.62 -22.67 -11.47
N CYS A 11 -9.97 -23.56 -10.71
CA CYS A 11 -8.66 -24.12 -11.08
C CYS A 11 -8.61 -25.65 -11.12
N LEU A 12 -9.72 -26.33 -10.85
CA LEU A 12 -9.82 -27.79 -10.81
C LEU A 12 -10.92 -28.30 -11.75
N ILE A 13 -10.62 -29.38 -12.47
CA ILE A 13 -11.62 -30.10 -13.30
C ILE A 13 -12.56 -30.91 -12.40
N ILE A 14 -12.01 -31.53 -11.35
CA ILE A 14 -12.77 -32.27 -10.35
C ILE A 14 -12.67 -31.47 -9.05
N PRO A 15 -13.77 -30.83 -8.58
CA PRO A 15 -13.79 -30.13 -7.32
C PRO A 15 -13.46 -31.06 -6.15
N TYR A 16 -12.86 -30.50 -5.10
CA TYR A 16 -12.69 -31.23 -3.85
C TYR A 16 -14.04 -31.47 -3.15
N GLU A 17 -14.10 -32.53 -2.36
CA GLU A 17 -15.22 -32.80 -1.47
C GLU A 17 -15.31 -31.71 -0.39
N GLU A 18 -16.52 -31.42 0.08
CA GLU A 18 -16.78 -30.34 1.07
C GLU A 18 -15.94 -30.50 2.33
N GLU A 19 -15.71 -31.73 2.77
CA GLU A 19 -14.89 -32.07 3.95
C GLU A 19 -13.43 -31.64 3.77
N ILE A 20 -12.87 -31.83 2.57
CA ILE A 20 -11.50 -31.40 2.25
C ILE A 20 -11.43 -29.87 2.18
N ILE A 21 -12.44 -29.23 1.60
CA ILE A 21 -12.51 -27.77 1.50
C ILE A 21 -12.60 -27.15 2.89
N ALA A 22 -13.48 -27.66 3.76
CA ALA A 22 -13.62 -27.20 5.13
C ALA A 22 -12.30 -27.32 5.90
N ALA A 23 -11.65 -28.49 5.80
CA ALA A 23 -10.35 -28.70 6.43
C ALA A 23 -9.25 -27.78 5.88
N LEU A 24 -9.20 -27.56 4.56
CA LEU A 24 -8.25 -26.62 3.95
C LEU A 24 -8.52 -25.17 4.37
N SER A 25 -9.78 -24.78 4.52
CA SER A 25 -10.15 -23.44 5.00
C SER A 25 -9.63 -23.22 6.42
N GLU A 26 -9.81 -24.19 7.32
CA GLU A 26 -9.27 -24.15 8.68
C GLU A 26 -7.74 -24.14 8.72
N VAL A 27 -7.08 -24.84 7.78
CA VAL A 27 -5.63 -24.79 7.63
C VAL A 27 -5.16 -23.40 7.18
N CYS A 28 -5.83 -22.80 6.20
CA CYS A 28 -5.51 -21.45 5.72
C CYS A 28 -5.70 -20.41 6.82
N LYS A 29 -6.79 -20.52 7.60
CA LYS A 29 -7.05 -19.67 8.77
C LYS A 29 -6.00 -19.83 9.86
N SER A 30 -5.59 -21.06 10.14
CA SER A 30 -4.48 -21.31 11.08
C SER A 30 -3.19 -20.65 10.61
N TYR A 31 -2.89 -20.76 9.32
CA TYR A 31 -1.71 -20.14 8.72
C TYR A 31 -1.78 -18.62 8.80
N SER A 32 -2.90 -18.00 8.46
CA SER A 32 -3.06 -16.55 8.52
C SER A 32 -3.02 -16.01 9.95
N ASN A 33 -3.52 -16.76 10.94
CA ASN A 33 -3.42 -16.32 12.34
C ASN A 33 -1.96 -16.25 12.82
N GLU A 34 -1.09 -17.14 12.32
CA GLU A 34 0.35 -17.14 12.61
C GLU A 34 1.15 -16.16 11.73
N HIS A 35 0.57 -15.74 10.60
CA HIS A 35 1.18 -14.91 9.56
C HIS A 35 0.16 -13.89 9.05
N HIS A 36 0.17 -12.66 9.56
CA HIS A 36 -0.79 -11.62 9.19
C HIS A 36 -0.18 -10.23 9.08
N SER A 37 1.15 -10.12 9.04
CA SER A 37 1.79 -8.84 8.80
C SER A 37 1.63 -8.39 7.34
N ASP A 38 1.80 -7.10 7.13
CA ASP A 38 1.90 -6.47 5.81
C ASP A 38 3.00 -7.11 4.95
N ASP A 39 4.09 -7.51 5.60
CA ASP A 39 5.23 -8.20 5.02
C ASP A 39 4.89 -9.61 4.52
N ASP A 40 4.03 -10.34 5.25
CA ASP A 40 3.49 -11.64 4.84
C ASP A 40 2.54 -11.49 3.65
N VAL A 41 1.67 -10.47 3.69
CA VAL A 41 0.76 -10.12 2.58
C VAL A 41 1.55 -9.76 1.33
N ALA A 42 2.56 -8.89 1.45
CA ALA A 42 3.42 -8.47 0.34
C ALA A 42 4.14 -9.67 -0.29
N GLY A 43 4.72 -10.56 0.54
CA GLY A 43 5.40 -11.75 0.05
C GLY A 43 4.48 -12.67 -0.77
N LEU A 44 3.25 -12.89 -0.30
CA LEU A 44 2.26 -13.67 -1.04
C LEU A 44 1.76 -12.96 -2.29
N ALA A 45 1.47 -11.65 -2.21
CA ALA A 45 1.00 -10.85 -3.34
C ALA A 45 2.04 -10.81 -4.47
N ILE A 46 3.31 -10.58 -4.15
CA ILE A 46 4.42 -10.64 -5.11
C ILE A 46 4.45 -12.00 -5.81
N ALA A 47 4.37 -13.11 -5.06
CA ALA A 47 4.39 -14.45 -5.65
C ALA A 47 3.16 -14.72 -6.55
N VAL A 48 1.98 -14.27 -6.13
CA VAL A 48 0.73 -14.42 -6.88
C VAL A 48 0.78 -13.61 -8.19
N PHE A 49 1.14 -12.33 -8.12
CA PHE A 49 1.11 -11.40 -9.26
C PHE A 49 2.25 -11.65 -10.26
N SER A 50 3.46 -11.97 -9.77
CA SER A 50 4.59 -12.30 -10.65
C SER A 50 4.49 -13.68 -11.29
N LYS A 51 3.46 -14.48 -10.94
CA LYS A 51 3.36 -15.91 -11.26
C LYS A 51 4.57 -16.70 -10.77
N GLY A 52 5.15 -16.26 -9.65
CA GLY A 52 6.31 -16.86 -9.01
C GLY A 52 6.01 -18.21 -8.35
N PRO A 53 7.05 -18.86 -7.78
CA PRO A 53 6.89 -20.14 -7.11
C PRO A 53 6.12 -20.01 -5.79
N LEU A 54 5.24 -20.97 -5.53
CA LEU A 54 4.48 -21.11 -4.27
C LEU A 54 4.74 -22.47 -3.61
N ASP A 55 5.86 -23.11 -3.94
CA ASP A 55 6.20 -24.45 -3.46
C ASP A 55 6.44 -24.46 -1.94
N ASP A 56 7.01 -23.39 -1.37
CA ASP A 56 7.20 -23.27 0.09
C ASP A 56 5.87 -23.15 0.83
N LEU A 57 4.97 -22.28 0.35
CA LEU A 57 3.61 -22.19 0.89
C LEU A 57 2.90 -23.53 0.79
N LYS A 58 2.98 -24.17 -0.38
CA LYS A 58 2.37 -25.49 -0.61
C LYS A 58 2.85 -26.51 0.43
N ASN A 59 4.16 -26.62 0.63
CA ASN A 59 4.74 -27.56 1.59
C ASN A 59 4.26 -27.28 3.02
N LYS A 60 4.15 -26.00 3.41
CA LYS A 60 3.62 -25.60 4.72
C LYS A 60 2.14 -25.98 4.88
N ILE A 61 1.30 -25.66 3.89
CA ILE A 61 -0.14 -25.98 3.93
C ILE A 61 -0.38 -27.49 3.94
N GLU A 62 0.32 -28.25 3.10
CA GLU A 62 0.24 -29.72 3.11
C GLU A 62 0.68 -30.30 4.46
N LYS A 63 1.74 -29.75 5.08
CA LYS A 63 2.20 -30.17 6.41
C LYS A 63 1.14 -29.95 7.48
N ILE A 64 0.61 -28.72 7.59
CA ILE A 64 -0.41 -28.37 8.59
C ILE A 64 -1.67 -29.22 8.40
N TYR A 65 -2.10 -29.42 7.14
CA TYR A 65 -3.24 -30.28 6.83
C TYR A 65 -3.02 -31.72 7.31
N ASN A 66 -1.87 -32.31 6.98
CA ASN A 66 -1.57 -33.69 7.31
C ASN A 66 -1.48 -33.93 8.83
N GLU A 67 -1.01 -32.92 9.58
CA GLU A 67 -0.95 -32.95 11.04
C GLU A 67 -2.34 -32.82 11.68
N LYS A 68 -3.23 -31.98 11.12
CA LYS A 68 -4.58 -31.76 11.69
C LYS A 68 -5.61 -32.83 11.31
N VAL A 69 -5.56 -33.34 10.09
CA VAL A 69 -6.62 -34.21 9.51
C VAL A 69 -6.25 -35.69 9.60
N GLU A 70 -5.03 -36.02 10.03
CA GLU A 70 -4.46 -37.39 10.07
C GLU A 70 -4.56 -38.15 8.72
N LYS A 71 -4.74 -37.41 7.62
CA LYS A 71 -4.80 -37.91 6.25
C LYS A 71 -3.79 -37.15 5.40
N LYS A 72 -3.10 -37.85 4.49
CA LYS A 72 -2.18 -37.22 3.55
C LYS A 72 -2.92 -36.60 2.39
N ILE A 73 -2.73 -35.30 2.19
CA ILE A 73 -3.12 -34.59 0.96
C ILE A 73 -1.89 -34.27 0.12
N LYS A 74 -2.09 -34.20 -1.20
CA LYS A 74 -1.13 -33.64 -2.14
C LYS A 74 -1.85 -32.64 -3.06
N LEU A 75 -1.55 -31.37 -2.87
CA LEU A 75 -2.18 -30.26 -3.58
C LEU A 75 -1.53 -30.08 -4.97
N PRO A 76 -2.32 -30.03 -6.05
CA PRO A 76 -1.82 -29.66 -7.38
C PRO A 76 -1.22 -28.24 -7.37
N LYS A 77 -0.19 -27.99 -8.18
CA LYS A 77 0.40 -26.64 -8.26
C LYS A 77 -0.60 -25.58 -8.74
N CYS A 78 -1.60 -25.97 -9.54
CA CYS A 78 -2.62 -25.05 -10.06
C CYS A 78 -3.52 -24.45 -8.97
N THR A 79 -3.66 -25.08 -7.81
CA THR A 79 -4.51 -24.59 -6.71
C THR A 79 -3.80 -23.55 -5.85
N MET A 80 -2.47 -23.46 -5.91
CA MET A 80 -1.71 -22.68 -4.93
C MET A 80 -1.96 -21.18 -5.03
N ARG A 81 -2.26 -20.65 -6.22
CA ARG A 81 -2.66 -19.24 -6.35
C ARG A 81 -4.03 -18.97 -5.74
N ALA A 82 -5.00 -19.86 -5.90
CA ALA A 82 -6.29 -19.76 -5.21
C ALA A 82 -6.10 -19.76 -3.68
N ILE A 83 -5.28 -20.68 -3.17
CA ILE A 83 -4.99 -20.80 -1.74
C ILE A 83 -4.27 -19.54 -1.22
N ALA A 84 -3.26 -19.05 -1.95
CA ALA A 84 -2.54 -17.83 -1.57
C ALA A 84 -3.47 -16.60 -1.56
N THR A 85 -4.33 -16.45 -2.58
CA THR A 85 -5.35 -15.39 -2.62
C THR A 85 -6.29 -15.48 -1.42
N TYR A 86 -6.78 -16.67 -1.09
CA TYR A 86 -7.64 -16.87 0.07
C TYR A 86 -6.95 -16.52 1.40
N ILE A 87 -5.68 -16.89 1.54
CA ILE A 87 -4.88 -16.54 2.73
C ILE A 87 -4.71 -15.02 2.83
N ILE A 88 -4.45 -14.31 1.72
CA ILE A 88 -4.38 -12.85 1.71
C ILE A 88 -5.73 -12.25 2.14
N GLU A 89 -6.87 -12.78 1.66
CA GLU A 89 -8.19 -12.31 2.13
C GLU A 89 -8.35 -12.46 3.64
N LEU A 90 -7.94 -13.60 4.21
CA LEU A 90 -8.00 -13.84 5.66
C LEU A 90 -7.10 -12.87 6.44
N MET A 91 -5.88 -12.62 5.95
CA MET A 91 -4.95 -11.64 6.54
C MET A 91 -5.50 -10.20 6.51
N ILE A 92 -6.41 -9.89 5.60
CA ILE A 92 -7.06 -8.56 5.51
C ILE A 92 -8.34 -8.51 6.34
N GLU A 93 -9.20 -9.54 6.29
CA GLU A 93 -10.55 -9.50 6.86
C GLU A 93 -10.62 -9.98 8.32
N GLU A 94 -9.65 -10.76 8.80
CA GLU A 94 -9.66 -11.33 10.16
C GLU A 94 -8.72 -10.62 11.14
N VAL A 95 -8.30 -9.40 10.82
CA VAL A 95 -7.48 -8.52 11.68
C VAL A 95 -8.28 -7.27 12.07
N ASP A 96 -7.75 -6.45 12.97
CA ASP A 96 -8.35 -5.16 13.31
C ASP A 96 -8.33 -4.19 12.11
N ASP A 97 -9.18 -3.16 12.15
CA ASP A 97 -9.38 -2.24 11.03
C ASP A 97 -8.07 -1.55 10.58
N GLU A 98 -7.14 -1.26 11.50
CA GLU A 98 -5.87 -0.61 11.19
C GLU A 98 -4.92 -1.57 10.47
N SER A 99 -4.70 -2.75 11.04
CA SER A 99 -3.93 -3.82 10.38
C SER A 99 -4.53 -4.18 9.01
N SER A 100 -5.86 -4.20 8.90
CA SER A 100 -6.57 -4.47 7.65
C SER A 100 -6.20 -3.44 6.57
N ALA A 101 -6.25 -2.15 6.92
CA ALA A 101 -5.91 -1.08 5.99
C ALA A 101 -4.44 -1.11 5.55
N ILE A 102 -3.52 -1.40 6.47
CA ILE A 102 -2.10 -1.58 6.17
C ILE A 102 -1.91 -2.76 5.20
N ASN A 103 -2.58 -3.90 5.47
CA ASN A 103 -2.51 -5.08 4.62
C ASN A 103 -3.09 -4.82 3.22
N ILE A 104 -4.15 -4.01 3.12
CA ILE A 104 -4.68 -3.56 1.83
C ILE A 104 -3.67 -2.66 1.10
N LEU A 105 -3.01 -1.72 1.81
CA LEU A 105 -1.98 -0.87 1.21
C LEU A 105 -0.81 -1.69 0.66
N ALA A 106 -0.36 -2.69 1.42
CA ALA A 106 0.69 -3.60 0.98
C ALA A 106 0.28 -4.35 -0.30
N LEU A 107 -0.97 -4.83 -0.37
CA LEU A 107 -1.52 -5.44 -1.57
C LEU A 107 -1.59 -4.46 -2.75
N MET A 108 -2.03 -3.22 -2.52
CA MET A 108 -2.10 -2.15 -3.53
C MET A 108 -0.74 -1.84 -4.14
N ASN A 109 0.30 -1.65 -3.31
CA ASN A 109 1.64 -1.37 -3.81
C ASN A 109 2.17 -2.52 -4.68
N CYS A 110 1.87 -3.78 -4.33
CA CYS A 110 2.26 -4.94 -5.12
C CYS A 110 1.60 -4.99 -6.51
N MET A 111 0.49 -4.27 -6.75
CA MET A 111 -0.19 -4.28 -8.05
C MET A 111 0.65 -3.72 -9.19
N ILE A 112 1.73 -2.97 -8.91
CA ILE A 112 2.69 -2.52 -9.93
C ILE A 112 3.26 -3.69 -10.76
N ILE A 113 3.35 -4.88 -10.16
CA ILE A 113 3.81 -6.10 -10.83
C ILE A 113 2.91 -6.47 -12.02
N LEU A 114 1.65 -6.05 -11.98
CA LEU A 114 0.64 -6.27 -13.02
C LEU A 114 0.48 -5.08 -13.97
N ASN A 115 1.35 -4.06 -13.91
CA ASN A 115 1.27 -2.87 -14.76
C ASN A 115 1.16 -3.27 -16.25
N LYS A 116 0.17 -2.75 -16.98
CA LYS A 116 -0.18 -3.09 -18.37
C LYS A 116 -0.62 -4.55 -18.61
N HIS A 117 -0.79 -5.32 -17.54
CA HIS A 117 -1.25 -6.70 -17.52
C HIS A 117 -2.47 -6.87 -16.61
N GLU A 118 -3.35 -5.86 -16.54
CA GLU A 118 -4.51 -5.83 -15.64
C GLU A 118 -5.49 -6.97 -15.94
N LYS A 119 -5.55 -7.42 -17.20
CA LYS A 119 -6.35 -8.59 -17.61
C LYS A 119 -5.83 -9.91 -17.02
N GLU A 120 -4.63 -9.91 -16.47
CA GLU A 120 -3.98 -11.06 -15.86
C GLU A 120 -4.08 -11.03 -14.33
N ILE A 121 -4.79 -10.04 -13.74
CA ILE A 121 -5.10 -10.03 -12.31
C ILE A 121 -5.79 -11.35 -11.96
N PRO A 122 -5.23 -12.17 -11.04
CA PRO A 122 -5.89 -13.38 -10.58
C PRO A 122 -7.05 -12.99 -9.67
N TYR A 123 -8.24 -13.55 -9.89
CA TYR A 123 -9.44 -13.30 -9.08
C TYR A 123 -9.75 -11.80 -8.90
N PRO A 124 -9.95 -11.03 -10.00
CA PRO A 124 -10.12 -9.59 -9.96
C PRO A 124 -11.32 -9.14 -9.12
N GLU A 125 -12.36 -9.97 -9.03
CA GLU A 125 -13.53 -9.75 -8.18
C GLU A 125 -13.18 -9.70 -6.68
N VAL A 126 -12.13 -10.40 -6.27
CA VAL A 126 -11.61 -10.39 -4.90
C VAL A 126 -10.82 -9.11 -4.67
N PHE A 127 -9.72 -8.92 -5.41
CA PHE A 127 -8.80 -7.81 -5.18
C PHE A 127 -9.41 -6.45 -5.46
N GLY A 128 -10.29 -6.34 -6.46
CA GLY A 128 -10.99 -5.10 -6.78
C GLY A 128 -11.87 -4.60 -5.63
N SER A 129 -12.41 -5.50 -4.80
CA SER A 129 -13.26 -5.13 -3.66
C SER A 129 -12.50 -4.47 -2.50
N TYR A 130 -11.19 -4.71 -2.40
CA TYR A 130 -10.35 -4.15 -1.34
C TYR A 130 -9.89 -2.73 -1.63
N MET A 131 -9.75 -2.37 -2.90
CA MET A 131 -9.29 -1.02 -3.30
C MET A 131 -10.17 0.09 -2.72
N SER A 132 -11.50 -0.11 -2.71
CA SER A 132 -12.43 0.86 -2.11
C SER A 132 -12.41 0.84 -0.58
N LYS A 133 -12.07 -0.30 0.04
CA LYS A 133 -12.03 -0.43 1.51
C LYS A 133 -10.90 0.38 2.14
N PHE A 134 -9.74 0.47 1.46
CA PHE A 134 -8.65 1.33 1.90
C PHE A 134 -9.09 2.79 2.01
N ASP A 135 -9.73 3.32 0.96
CA ASP A 135 -10.24 4.69 0.92
C ASP A 135 -11.31 4.92 2.00
N GLU A 136 -12.19 3.94 2.23
CA GLU A 136 -13.21 4.00 3.28
C GLU A 136 -12.58 4.06 4.68
N TYR A 137 -11.60 3.20 4.98
CA TYR A 137 -10.91 3.18 6.26
C TYR A 137 -10.21 4.52 6.51
N TYR A 138 -9.40 5.02 5.58
CA TYR A 138 -8.72 6.30 5.76
C TYR A 138 -9.68 7.48 5.82
N THR A 139 -10.82 7.40 5.14
CA THR A 139 -11.89 8.39 5.29
C THR A 139 -12.51 8.37 6.68
N GLN A 140 -12.71 7.19 7.26
CA GLN A 140 -13.21 7.04 8.63
C GLN A 140 -12.17 7.45 9.67
N LYS A 141 -10.91 7.00 9.54
CA LYS A 141 -9.80 7.40 10.42
C LYS A 141 -9.59 8.91 10.38
N GLY A 142 -9.62 9.53 9.19
CA GLY A 142 -9.60 10.99 9.07
C GLY A 142 -10.76 11.67 9.81
N LYS A 143 -11.97 11.10 9.77
CA LYS A 143 -13.13 11.61 10.53
C LYS A 143 -13.03 11.37 12.04
N LEU A 144 -12.40 10.29 12.47
CA LEU A 144 -12.20 9.95 13.90
C LEU A 144 -11.05 10.77 14.50
N ASN A 145 -9.97 10.99 13.75
CA ASN A 145 -8.87 11.90 14.08
C ASN A 145 -9.26 13.38 13.99
N ASN A 146 -10.39 13.70 13.33
CA ASN A 146 -11.08 14.97 13.57
C ASN A 146 -11.60 15.12 15.02
N ASN A 147 -11.24 14.22 15.94
CA ASN A 147 -11.39 14.41 17.38
C ASN A 147 -10.05 14.49 18.13
N ALA A 148 -8.92 14.79 17.48
CA ALA A 148 -7.64 15.10 18.14
C ALA A 148 -7.34 16.61 18.13
N PRO A 149 -7.88 17.40 19.10
CA PRO A 149 -7.57 18.81 19.24
C PRO A 149 -6.09 19.10 19.50
N GLU A 150 -5.40 18.21 20.23
CA GLU A 150 -4.02 18.41 20.70
C GLU A 150 -3.01 18.54 19.54
N ASP A 151 -3.09 17.70 18.50
CA ASP A 151 -2.23 17.79 17.32
C ASP A 151 -2.40 19.12 16.57
N CYS A 152 -3.65 19.57 16.43
CA CYS A 152 -3.96 20.85 15.79
C CYS A 152 -3.46 22.02 16.64
N MET A 153 -3.57 21.93 17.96
CA MET A 153 -3.09 22.97 18.87
C MET A 153 -1.57 23.06 18.88
N ASN A 154 -0.87 21.93 18.90
CA ASN A 154 0.59 21.86 18.80
C ASN A 154 1.09 22.58 17.55
N LEU A 155 0.42 22.36 16.41
CA LEU A 155 0.78 22.97 15.13
C LEU A 155 0.52 24.47 15.06
N VAL A 156 -0.55 24.98 15.69
CA VAL A 156 -0.96 26.40 15.58
C VAL A 156 -0.39 27.28 16.69
N PHE A 157 -0.46 26.82 17.93
CA PHE A 157 -0.14 27.63 19.10
C PHE A 157 1.21 27.29 19.72
N GLY A 158 1.76 26.11 19.37
CA GLY A 158 2.89 25.53 20.07
C GLY A 158 2.52 25.11 21.50
N CYS A 159 3.26 24.14 22.03
CA CYS A 159 3.25 23.79 23.44
C CYS A 159 4.50 24.33 24.12
N ASP A 160 4.38 24.72 25.39
CA ASP A 160 5.55 24.82 26.25
C ASP A 160 6.13 23.41 26.54
N ASP A 161 7.30 23.36 27.18
CA ASP A 161 7.97 22.09 27.54
C ASP A 161 7.12 21.19 28.48
N ASN A 162 6.00 21.70 29.01
CA ASN A 162 5.09 20.98 29.89
C ASN A 162 3.78 20.58 29.17
N GLY A 163 3.66 20.80 27.86
CA GLY A 163 2.46 20.47 27.08
C GLY A 163 1.28 21.42 27.29
N ASN A 164 1.50 22.59 27.90
CA ASN A 164 0.45 23.59 28.05
C ASN A 164 0.38 24.46 26.80
N PHE A 165 -0.82 24.55 26.23
CA PHE A 165 -1.11 25.46 25.13
C PHE A 165 -1.15 26.89 25.65
N ASN A 166 -0.41 27.78 24.99
CA ASN A 166 -0.42 29.19 25.34
C ASN A 166 -1.82 29.78 25.09
N SER A 167 -2.61 29.92 26.16
CA SER A 167 -3.76 30.83 26.30
C SER A 167 -5.15 30.44 25.76
N VAL A 168 -5.42 29.20 25.34
CA VAL A 168 -6.78 28.78 24.88
C VAL A 168 -7.35 27.69 25.79
N SER A 169 -8.60 27.84 26.23
CA SER A 169 -9.30 26.81 27.00
C SER A 169 -9.81 25.67 26.09
N GLU A 170 -9.82 24.42 26.58
CA GLU A 170 -10.32 23.26 25.81
C GLU A 170 -11.75 23.46 25.28
N ASN A 171 -12.61 24.16 26.04
CA ASN A 171 -14.00 24.41 25.69
C ASN A 171 -14.16 25.41 24.53
N GLU A 172 -13.42 26.53 24.54
CA GLU A 172 -13.42 27.51 23.44
C GLU A 172 -12.83 26.92 22.16
N LEU A 173 -11.91 25.96 22.31
CA LEU A 173 -11.27 25.28 21.20
C LEU A 173 -12.19 24.26 20.54
N ALA A 174 -12.94 23.48 21.32
CA ALA A 174 -13.90 22.52 20.79
C ALA A 174 -14.92 23.19 19.86
N GLU A 175 -15.27 24.46 20.11
CA GLU A 175 -16.16 25.26 19.27
C GLU A 175 -15.53 25.73 17.95
N HIS A 176 -14.20 25.73 17.85
CA HIS A 176 -13.46 26.30 16.71
C HIS A 176 -12.53 25.32 16.00
N ILE A 177 -12.45 24.08 16.45
CA ILE A 177 -11.48 23.09 15.97
C ILE A 177 -11.59 22.84 14.45
N ASP A 178 -12.81 22.85 13.90
CA ASP A 178 -13.03 22.66 12.47
C ASP A 178 -12.51 23.85 11.63
N SER A 179 -12.68 25.08 12.13
CA SER A 179 -12.13 26.29 11.49
C SER A 179 -10.60 26.28 11.52
N ILE A 180 -10.01 25.88 12.65
CA ILE A 180 -8.56 25.75 12.81
C ILE A 180 -8.00 24.71 11.83
N ARG A 181 -8.64 23.56 11.71
CA ARG A 181 -8.26 22.52 10.74
C ARG A 181 -8.34 23.00 9.30
N HIS A 182 -9.42 23.70 8.95
CA HIS A 182 -9.55 24.25 7.61
C HIS A 182 -8.42 25.23 7.29
N LEU A 183 -8.05 26.07 8.25
CA LEU A 183 -6.93 26.99 8.13
C LEU A 183 -5.59 26.25 7.97
N LEU A 184 -5.31 25.26 8.82
CA LEU A 184 -4.11 24.43 8.72
C LEU A 184 -4.03 23.71 7.37
N ARG A 185 -5.15 23.18 6.88
CA ARG A 185 -5.21 22.48 5.60
C ARG A 185 -4.91 23.40 4.43
N ASN A 186 -5.50 24.60 4.45
CA ASN A 186 -5.27 25.60 3.41
C ASN A 186 -3.82 26.12 3.47
N ALA A 187 -3.26 26.30 4.67
CA ALA A 187 -1.87 26.70 4.85
C ALA A 187 -0.91 25.63 4.29
N TRP A 188 -1.09 24.36 4.66
CA TRP A 188 -0.29 23.26 4.14
C TRP A 188 -0.41 23.13 2.60
N TYR A 189 -1.62 23.28 2.07
CA TYR A 189 -1.85 23.24 0.62
C TYR A 189 -1.13 24.40 -0.09
N TYR A 190 -1.23 25.62 0.45
CA TYR A 190 -0.52 26.79 -0.07
C TYR A 190 1.01 26.61 -0.02
N ASP A 191 1.55 26.07 1.07
CA ASP A 191 2.98 25.78 1.20
C ASP A 191 3.42 24.70 0.20
N THR A 192 2.59 23.67 -0.01
CA THR A 192 2.82 22.62 -1.00
C THR A 192 2.83 23.17 -2.42
N GLU A 193 1.84 24.01 -2.79
CA GLU A 193 1.81 24.68 -4.09
C GLU A 193 3.07 25.52 -4.32
N ASN A 194 3.47 26.33 -3.33
CA ASN A 194 4.68 27.14 -3.40
C ASN A 194 5.96 26.32 -3.51
N TYR A 195 6.02 25.17 -2.83
CA TYR A 195 7.15 24.25 -2.92
C TYR A 195 7.27 23.64 -4.32
N ILE A 196 6.16 23.18 -4.89
CA ILE A 196 6.11 22.56 -6.22
C ILE A 196 6.56 23.55 -7.31
N ILE A 197 6.12 24.81 -7.23
CA ILE A 197 6.51 25.85 -8.20
C ILE A 197 7.85 26.52 -7.87
N SER A 198 8.52 26.10 -6.79
CA SER A 198 9.79 26.68 -6.38
C SER A 198 10.90 26.37 -7.40
N ALA A 199 11.89 27.25 -7.48
CA ALA A 199 13.06 27.03 -8.32
C ALA A 199 13.77 25.69 -8.01
N ARG A 200 13.74 25.24 -6.75
CA ARG A 200 14.31 23.95 -6.32
C ARG A 200 13.70 22.77 -7.05
N ILE A 201 12.41 22.80 -7.34
CA ILE A 201 11.68 21.72 -8.02
C ILE A 201 11.66 21.96 -9.53
N CYS A 202 11.32 23.17 -9.98
CA CYS A 202 11.22 23.49 -11.41
C CYS A 202 12.56 23.39 -12.17
N GLN A 203 13.71 23.50 -11.49
CA GLN A 203 15.03 23.34 -12.10
C GLN A 203 15.49 21.88 -12.22
N ILE A 204 14.75 20.91 -11.66
CA ILE A 204 15.07 19.49 -11.85
C ILE A 204 14.68 19.11 -13.28
N ASP A 205 15.67 18.89 -14.14
CA ASP A 205 15.47 18.59 -15.57
C ASP A 205 14.75 17.25 -15.80
N ASN A 206 15.05 16.24 -14.98
CA ASN A 206 14.43 14.93 -15.11
C ASN A 206 13.04 14.91 -14.42
N LEU A 207 12.00 14.58 -15.19
CA LEU A 207 10.63 14.63 -14.69
C LEU A 207 10.34 13.60 -13.59
N TYR A 208 10.89 12.39 -13.68
CA TYR A 208 10.72 11.36 -12.64
C TYR A 208 11.42 11.76 -11.34
N GLU A 209 12.60 12.36 -11.43
CA GLU A 209 13.33 12.89 -10.27
C GLU A 209 12.53 14.01 -9.61
N ARG A 210 12.00 14.94 -10.42
CA ARG A 210 11.15 16.02 -9.94
C ARG A 210 9.92 15.49 -9.20
N VAL A 211 9.21 14.51 -9.79
CA VAL A 211 8.03 13.88 -9.18
C VAL A 211 8.40 13.22 -7.86
N PHE A 212 9.47 12.43 -7.83
CA PHE A 212 9.92 11.77 -6.61
C PHE A 212 10.27 12.77 -5.50
N THR A 213 11.10 13.77 -5.80
CA THR A 213 11.52 14.79 -4.83
C THR A 213 10.33 15.58 -4.30
N ALA A 214 9.39 15.95 -5.18
CA ALA A 214 8.18 16.64 -4.76
C ALA A 214 7.32 15.77 -3.84
N LEU A 215 7.01 14.54 -4.24
CA LEU A 215 6.18 13.63 -3.45
C LEU A 215 6.84 13.26 -2.11
N SER A 216 8.14 13.02 -2.08
CA SER A 216 8.89 12.77 -0.83
C SER A 216 8.75 13.94 0.15
N HIS A 217 8.91 15.18 -0.30
CA HIS A 217 8.70 16.35 0.55
C HIS A 217 7.25 16.48 1.02
N ILE A 218 6.28 16.24 0.12
CA ILE A 218 4.86 16.36 0.42
C ILE A 218 4.46 15.32 1.46
N VAL A 219 4.82 14.05 1.27
CA VAL A 219 4.53 12.97 2.22
C VAL A 219 5.17 13.29 3.57
N ASN A 220 6.44 13.69 3.61
CA ASN A 220 7.14 13.98 4.87
C ASN A 220 6.57 15.19 5.61
N SER A 221 6.18 16.24 4.88
CA SER A 221 5.60 17.46 5.47
C SER A 221 4.11 17.35 5.79
N MET A 222 3.38 16.37 5.24
CA MET A 222 1.94 16.22 5.43
C MET A 222 1.60 15.82 6.87
N PRO A 223 0.87 16.65 7.62
CA PRO A 223 0.26 16.23 8.88
C PRO A 223 -0.61 14.98 8.68
N TRP A 224 -0.51 14.01 9.58
CA TRP A 224 -1.15 12.70 9.42
C TRP A 224 -2.68 12.76 9.25
N PHE A 225 -3.33 13.78 9.82
CA PHE A 225 -4.77 14.01 9.68
C PHE A 225 -5.18 14.57 8.30
N PHE A 226 -4.22 14.87 7.41
CA PHE A 226 -4.47 15.24 6.01
C PHE A 226 -4.26 14.11 5.01
N ILE A 227 -4.01 12.88 5.49
CA ILE A 227 -3.75 11.69 4.67
C ILE A 227 -4.85 11.37 3.64
N ASN A 228 -6.09 11.83 3.87
CA ASN A 228 -7.22 11.68 2.94
C ASN A 228 -7.38 12.88 1.96
N GLN A 229 -6.30 13.61 1.68
CA GLN A 229 -6.29 14.55 0.57
C GLN A 229 -6.47 13.78 -0.74
N ARG A 230 -7.26 14.30 -1.68
CA ARG A 230 -7.41 13.69 -3.00
C ARG A 230 -6.06 13.78 -3.71
N PHE A 231 -5.28 12.71 -3.66
CA PHE A 231 -3.96 12.58 -4.26
C PHE A 231 -3.92 13.02 -5.74
N GLY A 232 -5.03 12.84 -6.47
CA GLY A 232 -5.18 13.36 -7.84
C GLY A 232 -4.88 14.87 -7.95
N ASN A 233 -5.28 15.68 -6.97
CA ASN A 233 -5.00 17.12 -6.96
C ASN A 233 -3.49 17.39 -6.80
N ILE A 234 -2.78 16.58 -6.02
CA ILE A 234 -1.32 16.71 -5.83
C ILE A 234 -0.60 16.39 -7.13
N LEU A 235 -1.03 15.33 -7.84
CA LEU A 235 -0.49 15.00 -9.15
C LEU A 235 -0.78 16.08 -10.21
N ASP A 236 -1.98 16.66 -10.18
CA ASP A 236 -2.36 17.73 -11.11
C ASP A 236 -1.49 18.99 -10.91
N LEU A 237 -1.07 19.29 -9.68
CA LEU A 237 -0.15 20.39 -9.39
C LEU A 237 1.25 20.21 -9.99
N LEU A 238 1.68 18.97 -10.25
CA LEU A 238 3.00 18.70 -10.81
C LEU A 238 3.05 18.95 -12.33
N ASP A 239 1.93 19.28 -12.98
CA ASP A 239 1.78 19.52 -14.43
C ASP A 239 2.43 18.43 -15.31
N ILE A 240 2.26 17.18 -14.89
CA ILE A 240 2.94 16.01 -15.48
C ILE A 240 2.20 15.40 -16.68
N ASP A 241 0.96 15.81 -16.92
CA ASP A 241 0.11 15.26 -17.99
C ASP A 241 0.44 15.84 -19.38
N SER A 242 1.13 16.98 -19.42
CA SER A 242 1.46 17.69 -20.66
C SER A 242 2.69 17.11 -21.39
N VAL A 243 3.39 16.14 -20.79
CA VAL A 243 4.68 15.62 -21.26
C VAL A 243 4.63 14.09 -21.36
N GLU A 244 4.41 13.55 -22.57
CA GLU A 244 4.54 12.11 -22.84
C GLU A 244 6.03 11.67 -22.77
N GLN A 245 6.52 11.40 -21.56
CA GLN A 245 7.87 10.89 -21.30
C GLN A 245 7.83 9.49 -20.70
N ASN A 246 7.22 8.53 -21.39
CA ASN A 246 7.15 7.16 -20.88
C ASN A 246 8.55 6.54 -20.79
N GLN A 247 8.89 6.00 -19.62
CA GLN A 247 10.15 5.28 -19.41
C GLN A 247 9.87 3.91 -18.81
N THR A 248 10.75 2.95 -19.08
CA THR A 248 10.67 1.65 -18.41
C THR A 248 10.95 1.80 -16.93
N ILE A 249 10.31 0.99 -16.09
CA ILE A 249 10.55 0.99 -14.64
C ILE A 249 12.04 0.83 -14.34
N GLU A 250 12.73 -0.07 -15.04
CA GLU A 250 14.18 -0.24 -14.94
C GLU A 250 14.95 1.06 -15.23
N THR A 251 14.60 1.78 -16.29
CA THR A 251 15.24 3.08 -16.62
C THR A 251 14.97 4.13 -15.56
N ILE A 252 13.73 4.20 -15.05
CA ILE A 252 13.35 5.15 -13.99
C ILE A 252 14.18 4.85 -12.73
N VAL A 253 14.20 3.60 -12.27
CA VAL A 253 14.94 3.16 -11.10
C VAL A 253 16.43 3.49 -11.23
N GLN A 254 17.06 3.18 -12.36
CA GLN A 254 18.47 3.50 -12.59
C GLN A 254 18.74 5.01 -12.65
N THR A 255 17.77 5.79 -13.14
CA THR A 255 17.89 7.25 -13.24
C THR A 255 17.87 7.92 -11.88
N LEU A 256 17.04 7.42 -10.95
CA LEU A 256 16.84 7.98 -9.62
C LEU A 256 17.87 7.50 -8.60
N LYS A 257 18.46 6.32 -8.84
CA LYS A 257 19.46 5.71 -7.98
C LYS A 257 20.59 6.68 -7.66
N GLY A 258 20.80 6.91 -6.36
CA GLY A 258 21.86 7.80 -5.85
C GLY A 258 21.64 9.30 -6.11
N LYS A 259 20.53 9.71 -6.75
CA LYS A 259 20.16 11.12 -6.95
C LYS A 259 19.08 11.60 -6.01
N VAL A 260 18.21 10.68 -5.57
CA VAL A 260 17.15 10.98 -4.61
C VAL A 260 17.49 10.42 -3.23
N GLU A 261 17.02 11.12 -2.20
CA GLU A 261 17.09 10.65 -0.82
C GLU A 261 15.93 9.67 -0.58
N LEU A 262 16.27 8.44 -0.20
CA LEU A 262 15.28 7.40 0.09
C LEU A 262 15.00 7.39 1.60
N PRO A 263 13.75 7.13 2.02
CA PRO A 263 13.45 6.87 3.44
C PRO A 263 14.09 5.56 3.90
N GLU A 264 14.06 5.31 5.20
CA GLU A 264 14.29 3.97 5.73
C GLU A 264 13.16 3.05 5.23
N ILE A 265 13.51 1.98 4.52
CA ILE A 265 12.54 1.07 3.93
C ILE A 265 12.31 -0.10 4.88
N GLN A 266 11.10 -0.18 5.43
CA GLN A 266 10.66 -1.24 6.33
C GLN A 266 9.75 -2.24 5.61
N CYS A 267 8.93 -1.78 4.65
CA CYS A 267 7.91 -2.63 4.02
C CYS A 267 8.42 -3.38 2.79
N LYS A 268 8.16 -4.70 2.73
CA LYS A 268 8.38 -5.49 1.49
C LYS A 268 7.50 -5.07 0.31
N SER A 269 6.40 -4.38 0.58
CA SER A 269 5.47 -3.89 -0.43
C SER A 269 5.96 -2.64 -1.16
N SER A 270 7.01 -1.96 -0.67
CA SER A 270 7.60 -0.77 -1.30
C SER A 270 8.50 -1.12 -2.48
N ILE A 271 7.89 -1.68 -3.53
CA ILE A 271 8.56 -2.32 -4.66
C ILE A 271 9.55 -1.38 -5.37
N LEU A 272 9.12 -0.17 -5.76
CA LEU A 272 9.98 0.78 -6.46
C LEU A 272 11.10 1.31 -5.56
N LEU A 273 10.81 1.63 -4.30
CA LEU A 273 11.82 2.07 -3.34
C LEU A 273 12.88 0.97 -3.12
N LEU A 274 12.46 -0.29 -2.94
CA LEU A 274 13.36 -1.45 -2.83
C LEU A 274 14.19 -1.67 -4.10
N MET A 275 13.60 -1.46 -5.28
CA MET A 275 14.34 -1.54 -6.54
C MET A 275 15.43 -0.46 -6.63
N MET A 276 15.18 0.75 -6.12
CA MET A 276 16.18 1.83 -6.04
C MET A 276 17.31 1.53 -5.03
N GLN A 277 17.06 0.69 -4.02
CA GLN A 277 18.06 0.16 -3.07
C GLN A 277 18.78 -1.14 -3.54
N GLU A 278 18.80 -1.44 -4.84
CA GLU A 278 19.48 -2.63 -5.41
C GLU A 278 18.86 -4.00 -5.06
N ASN A 279 17.53 -4.08 -4.91
CA ASN A 279 16.87 -5.39 -4.84
C ASN A 279 16.90 -6.12 -6.21
N ASP A 280 17.95 -6.90 -6.42
CA ASP A 280 18.21 -7.69 -7.63
C ASP A 280 17.07 -8.65 -8.01
N THR A 281 16.28 -9.11 -7.04
CA THR A 281 15.21 -10.08 -7.30
C THR A 281 14.04 -9.39 -8.00
N LEU A 282 13.63 -8.22 -7.51
CA LEU A 282 12.55 -7.43 -8.10
C LEU A 282 12.92 -6.90 -9.49
N GLN A 283 14.17 -6.47 -9.69
CA GLN A 283 14.63 -5.98 -10.99
C GLN A 283 14.59 -7.05 -12.10
N LYS A 284 14.73 -8.33 -11.76
CA LYS A 284 14.68 -9.44 -12.71
C LYS A 284 13.27 -9.85 -13.13
N LEU A 285 12.23 -9.38 -12.43
CA LEU A 285 10.85 -9.67 -12.79
C LEU A 285 10.47 -8.96 -14.08
N SER A 286 9.56 -9.54 -14.87
CA SER A 286 9.22 -9.03 -16.21
C SER A 286 8.61 -7.63 -16.18
N PHE A 287 7.95 -7.24 -15.08
CA PHE A 287 7.30 -5.93 -14.96
C PHE A 287 8.30 -4.77 -15.01
N SER A 288 9.58 -4.98 -14.64
CA SER A 288 10.61 -3.93 -14.69
C SER A 288 10.83 -3.35 -16.10
N ARG A 289 10.46 -4.11 -17.13
CA ARG A 289 10.54 -3.71 -18.55
C ARG A 289 9.30 -2.99 -19.06
N THR A 290 8.24 -2.94 -18.26
CA THR A 290 7.02 -2.18 -18.60
C THR A 290 7.29 -0.69 -18.43
N THR A 291 6.58 0.14 -19.19
CA THR A 291 6.69 1.59 -19.09
C THR A 291 5.69 2.16 -18.10
N LEU A 292 6.12 3.18 -17.38
CA LEU A 292 5.24 4.09 -16.65
C LEU A 292 5.28 5.46 -17.32
N THR A 293 4.15 6.14 -17.28
CA THR A 293 4.09 7.60 -17.39
C THR A 293 4.56 8.23 -16.07
N PRO A 294 4.96 9.51 -16.06
CA PRO A 294 5.25 10.23 -14.82
C PRO A 294 4.07 10.20 -13.82
N ARG A 295 2.83 10.23 -14.31
CA ARG A 295 1.62 10.16 -13.47
C ARG A 295 1.44 8.79 -12.83
N GLU A 296 1.60 7.72 -13.59
CA GLU A 296 1.55 6.34 -13.06
C GLU A 296 2.67 6.10 -12.05
N PHE A 297 3.89 6.55 -12.36
CA PHE A 297 5.01 6.49 -11.42
C PHE A 297 4.73 7.26 -10.14
N GLY A 298 4.22 8.49 -10.24
CA GLY A 298 3.87 9.30 -9.08
C GLY A 298 2.82 8.61 -8.20
N ALA A 299 1.83 7.94 -8.79
CA ALA A 299 0.83 7.19 -8.05
C ALA A 299 1.44 6.05 -7.23
N TYR A 300 2.28 5.21 -7.84
CA TYR A 300 2.93 4.11 -7.12
C TYR A 300 3.86 4.62 -6.01
N ILE A 301 4.74 5.58 -6.33
CA ILE A 301 5.68 6.13 -5.35
C ILE A 301 4.97 6.82 -4.18
N TYR A 302 3.86 7.50 -4.42
CA TYR A 302 3.11 8.11 -3.34
C TYR A 302 2.65 7.07 -2.32
N TYR A 303 2.02 5.99 -2.75
CA TYR A 303 1.54 4.96 -1.82
C TYR A 303 2.68 4.20 -1.13
N GLU A 304 3.81 3.97 -1.81
CA GLU A 304 5.00 3.39 -1.16
C GLU A 304 5.60 4.33 -0.10
N LEU A 305 5.76 5.63 -0.40
CA LEU A 305 6.22 6.62 0.57
C LEU A 305 5.26 6.77 1.76
N MET A 306 3.96 6.70 1.50
CA MET A 306 2.92 6.72 2.53
C MET A 306 3.01 5.49 3.43
N SER A 307 3.32 4.31 2.87
CA SER A 307 3.60 3.11 3.66
C SER A 307 4.79 3.35 4.58
N GLU A 308 5.93 3.78 4.06
CA GLU A 308 7.12 3.98 4.91
C GLU A 308 6.90 5.01 6.03
N LYS A 309 6.25 6.14 5.72
CA LYS A 309 5.91 7.15 6.73
C LYS A 309 4.98 6.62 7.82
N TYR A 310 4.14 5.64 7.51
CA TYR A 310 3.25 5.06 8.50
C TYR A 310 3.99 4.24 9.57
N PHE A 311 5.14 3.68 9.23
CA PHE A 311 5.96 2.83 10.11
C PHE A 311 7.14 3.57 10.77
N GLU A 312 7.28 4.87 10.52
CA GLU A 312 8.17 5.78 11.28
C GLU A 312 7.54 6.18 12.63
#